data_AF-A0A849WKG1-F1
#
_entry.id   AF-A0A849WKG1-F1
#
_cell.length_a   1.000
_cell.length_b   1.000
_cell.length_c   1.000
_cell.angle_alpha   90.00
_cell.angle_beta   90.00
_cell.angle_gamma   90.00
#
_symmetry.space_group_name_H-M   'P 1'
#
loop_
_entity.id
_entity.type
_entity.pdbx_description
1 polymer ?
#
loop_
_entity_poly.entity_id
_entity_poly.type
_entity_poly.pdbx_seq_one_letter_code
_entity_poly.pdbx_strand_id
1 'polypeptide(L)'
;MKLFSMLLTLALFGLVGCTKQTAQLGSKENPIKFHFVPSVDAKVLEANSKEFLKYLEANTPYKYELSVPQSYVAVVESFGTKKADIAALNSFGYLMAHDKYGAEARLVVLRHGSATYQSQFIVKNDSSIKKLEDLGGKKIAFVDPSSTSGYLLPMKTLKDKKIEPKETIFSMKHDSVVTKVYLGEVDAGATFYSPPTDGKMEDARRLVLTQYPDVESKVKILDLSDPIPNDPIVFRKDMPEDMKKKITDVLMKFISTDDGKRAFREMYGVTDLKVTTDAEYEPVRKLLTSIGKSAQDFLVK
;
A
#
# COMPACT_ATOMS: atom_id res chain seq x y z
N MET A 1 70.88 53.06 -17.52
CA MET A 1 69.56 52.86 -18.17
C MET A 1 69.00 51.53 -17.69
N LYS A 2 67.81 51.56 -17.06
CA LYS A 2 67.16 50.39 -16.43
C LYS A 2 66.61 49.44 -17.51
N LEU A 3 66.93 48.15 -17.44
CA LEU A 3 66.17 47.09 -18.11
C LEU A 3 65.01 46.67 -17.18
N PHE A 4 63.79 46.71 -17.70
CA PHE A 4 62.57 46.29 -17.02
C PHE A 4 62.36 44.80 -17.32
N SER A 5 62.52 43.92 -16.32
CA SER A 5 62.19 42.50 -16.46
C SER A 5 60.78 42.26 -15.92
N MET A 6 59.90 41.86 -16.81
CA MET A 6 58.50 41.50 -16.59
C MET A 6 58.45 40.10 -15.96
N LEU A 7 57.96 39.99 -14.73
CA LEU A 7 57.63 38.70 -14.10
C LEU A 7 56.11 38.54 -14.10
N LEU A 8 55.62 37.65 -14.95
CA LEU A 8 54.20 37.26 -15.04
C LEU A 8 53.96 36.10 -14.06
N THR A 9 53.39 36.39 -12.90
CA THR A 9 53.00 35.37 -11.91
C THR A 9 51.68 34.73 -12.35
N LEU A 10 51.73 33.52 -12.89
CA LEU A 10 50.55 32.73 -13.24
C LEU A 10 49.92 32.17 -11.95
N ALA A 11 48.84 32.79 -11.46
CA ALA A 11 48.07 32.26 -10.34
C ALA A 11 47.18 31.10 -10.81
N LEU A 12 47.58 29.88 -10.49
CA LEU A 12 46.78 28.67 -10.71
C LEU A 12 45.62 28.64 -9.69
N PHE A 13 44.45 29.15 -10.06
CA PHE A 13 43.22 28.94 -9.29
C PHE A 13 42.78 27.49 -9.43
N GLY A 14 43.05 26.66 -8.42
CA GLY A 14 42.47 25.34 -8.29
C GLY A 14 40.97 25.43 -8.06
N LEU A 15 40.18 25.12 -9.09
CA LEU A 15 38.75 24.86 -8.98
C LEU A 15 38.55 23.57 -8.18
N VAL A 16 38.52 23.67 -6.85
CA VAL A 16 37.97 22.62 -5.99
C VAL A 16 36.45 22.65 -6.20
N GLY A 17 35.99 21.89 -7.18
CA GLY A 17 34.57 21.63 -7.37
C GLY A 17 34.05 20.95 -6.10
N CYS A 18 33.26 21.66 -5.30
CA CYS A 18 32.48 21.10 -4.22
C CYS A 18 31.47 20.10 -4.81
N THR A 19 31.91 18.87 -5.01
CA THR A 19 31.01 17.74 -5.22
C THR A 19 30.30 17.56 -3.89
N LYS A 20 29.06 18.05 -3.75
CA LYS A 20 28.21 17.72 -2.60
C LYS A 20 28.08 16.20 -2.59
N GLN A 21 28.85 15.55 -1.74
CA GLN A 21 28.75 14.11 -1.52
C GLN A 21 27.35 13.87 -0.97
N THR A 22 26.48 13.28 -1.80
CA THR A 22 25.15 12.84 -1.37
C THR A 22 25.34 11.90 -0.18
N ALA A 23 24.66 12.21 0.92
CA ALA A 23 24.74 11.38 2.11
C ALA A 23 24.37 9.93 1.79
N GLN A 24 25.11 9.00 2.39
CA GLN A 24 24.94 7.57 2.15
C GLN A 24 23.53 7.12 2.55
N LEU A 25 22.86 6.34 1.70
CA LEU A 25 21.55 5.80 2.02
C LEU A 25 21.59 4.97 3.31
N GLY A 26 20.62 5.21 4.20
CA GLY A 26 20.57 4.60 5.52
C GLY A 26 21.40 5.34 6.58
N SER A 27 22.08 6.44 6.25
CA SER A 27 22.65 7.33 7.27
C SER A 27 21.57 8.20 7.92
N LYS A 28 21.92 8.90 9.00
CA LYS A 28 21.01 9.83 9.66
C LYS A 28 20.61 11.01 8.75
N GLU A 29 21.50 11.42 7.86
CA GLU A 29 21.32 12.51 6.90
C GLU A 29 20.61 12.07 5.61
N ASN A 30 20.51 10.76 5.36
CA ASN A 30 19.75 10.19 4.26
C ASN A 30 19.12 8.84 4.69
N PRO A 31 18.11 8.87 5.58
CA PRO A 31 17.47 7.67 6.09
C PRO A 31 16.71 6.93 4.98
N ILE A 32 16.56 5.62 5.13
CA ILE A 32 15.72 4.80 4.27
C ILE A 32 14.26 5.17 4.49
N LYS A 33 13.60 5.64 3.45
CA LYS A 33 12.20 6.06 3.49
C LYS A 33 11.30 4.86 3.23
N PHE A 34 10.57 4.44 4.24
CA PHE A 34 9.60 3.34 4.14
C PHE A 34 8.19 3.92 4.20
N HIS A 35 7.46 3.77 3.10
CA HIS A 35 6.10 4.26 3.00
C HIS A 35 5.06 3.16 3.21
N PHE A 36 3.96 3.54 3.84
CA PHE A 36 2.79 2.69 3.92
C PHE A 36 1.61 3.33 3.20
N VAL A 37 0.76 2.50 2.61
CA VAL A 37 -0.49 2.95 1.98
C VAL A 37 -1.51 3.35 3.06
N PRO A 38 -2.22 4.49 2.91
CA PRO A 38 -3.21 4.97 3.87
C PRO A 38 -4.54 4.18 3.79
N SER A 39 -4.49 2.86 3.90
CA SER A 39 -5.67 1.98 3.72
C SER A 39 -6.53 1.80 4.98
N VAL A 40 -6.00 2.20 6.14
CA VAL A 40 -6.61 2.09 7.46
C VAL A 40 -6.41 3.38 8.26
N ASP A 41 -6.86 3.42 9.51
CA ASP A 41 -6.72 4.58 10.38
C ASP A 41 -5.26 4.97 10.65
N ALA A 42 -4.96 6.26 10.51
CA ALA A 42 -3.59 6.78 10.66
C ALA A 42 -3.05 6.65 12.08
N LYS A 43 -3.88 6.70 13.13
CA LYS A 43 -3.42 6.54 14.52
C LYS A 43 -2.98 5.12 14.79
N VAL A 44 -3.66 4.14 14.19
CA VAL A 44 -3.27 2.72 14.25
C VAL A 44 -1.91 2.53 13.59
N LEU A 45 -1.68 3.13 12.42
CA LEU A 45 -0.38 3.07 11.76
C LEU A 45 0.71 3.77 12.57
N GLU A 46 0.46 4.97 13.09
CA GLU A 46 1.44 5.71 13.89
C GLU A 46 1.86 4.95 15.15
N ALA A 47 0.90 4.38 15.90
CA ALA A 47 1.18 3.67 17.13
C ALA A 47 2.11 2.45 16.91
N ASN A 48 1.82 1.65 15.87
CA ASN A 48 2.51 0.39 15.61
C ASN A 48 3.79 0.56 14.77
N SER A 49 3.87 1.62 13.95
CA SER A 49 5.06 1.96 13.17
C SER A 49 6.29 2.29 14.03
N LYS A 50 6.09 2.80 15.26
CA LYS A 50 7.20 3.07 16.20
C LYS A 50 7.92 1.80 16.63
N GLU A 51 7.18 0.73 16.91
CA GLU A 51 7.73 -0.58 17.28
C GLU A 51 8.46 -1.21 16.10
N PHE A 52 7.84 -1.15 14.92
CA PHE A 52 8.44 -1.57 13.66
C PHE A 52 9.78 -0.86 13.36
N LEU A 53 9.80 0.48 13.47
CA LEU A 53 10.99 1.31 13.28
C LEU A 53 12.12 0.92 14.24
N LYS A 54 11.78 0.78 15.53
CA LYS A 54 12.73 0.42 16.58
C LYS A 54 13.41 -0.91 16.28
N TYR A 55 12.64 -1.91 15.84
CA TYR A 55 13.21 -3.22 15.52
C TYR A 55 14.15 -3.15 14.31
N LEU A 56 13.76 -2.45 13.24
CA LEU A 56 14.60 -2.28 12.06
C LEU A 56 15.94 -1.59 12.39
N GLU A 57 15.92 -0.49 13.14
CA GLU A 57 17.15 0.23 13.52
C GLU A 57 18.03 -0.54 14.50
N ALA A 58 17.45 -1.43 15.32
CA ALA A 58 18.22 -2.28 16.23
C ALA A 58 18.90 -3.46 15.51
N ASN A 59 18.36 -3.90 14.36
CA ASN A 59 18.79 -5.11 13.66
C ASN A 59 19.45 -4.84 12.29
N THR A 60 19.57 -3.58 11.91
CA THR A 60 20.28 -3.11 10.72
C THR A 60 21.17 -1.92 11.07
N PRO A 61 22.22 -1.63 10.29
CA PRO A 61 23.04 -0.44 10.51
C PRO A 61 22.39 0.85 9.98
N TYR A 62 21.13 0.79 9.56
CA TYR A 62 20.47 1.87 8.82
C TYR A 62 19.54 2.70 9.72
N LYS A 63 19.36 3.96 9.34
CA LYS A 63 18.30 4.83 9.82
C LYS A 63 17.12 4.81 8.88
N TYR A 64 15.92 4.98 9.43
CA TYR A 64 14.69 4.94 8.66
C TYR A 64 13.80 6.13 8.96
N GLU A 65 13.02 6.51 7.96
CA GLU A 65 11.91 7.44 8.07
C GLU A 65 10.66 6.70 7.62
N LEU A 66 9.65 6.63 8.49
CA LEU A 66 8.35 6.03 8.16
C LEU A 66 7.38 7.14 7.81
N SER A 67 6.66 6.98 6.70
CA SER A 67 5.63 7.94 6.30
C SER A 67 4.41 7.27 5.71
N VAL A 68 3.27 7.94 5.82
CA VAL A 68 2.00 7.52 5.24
C VAL A 68 1.51 8.66 4.36
N PRO A 69 1.79 8.64 3.04
CA PRO A 69 1.28 9.62 2.09
C PRO A 69 -0.26 9.69 2.10
N GLN A 70 -0.81 10.80 1.59
CA GLN A 70 -2.25 11.09 1.65
C GLN A 70 -3.11 10.25 0.70
N SER A 71 -2.50 9.59 -0.29
CA SER A 71 -3.21 8.71 -1.23
C SER A 71 -2.32 7.55 -1.66
N TYR A 72 -2.93 6.52 -2.21
CA TYR A 72 -2.23 5.31 -2.66
C TYR A 72 -1.31 5.65 -3.85
N VAL A 73 -1.82 6.46 -4.80
CA VAL A 73 -1.02 6.96 -5.94
C VAL A 73 0.16 7.81 -5.46
N ALA A 74 0.01 8.60 -4.39
CA ALA A 74 1.15 9.36 -3.85
C ALA A 74 2.28 8.45 -3.33
N VAL A 75 1.96 7.25 -2.83
CA VAL A 75 2.98 6.24 -2.50
C VAL A 75 3.68 5.76 -3.77
N VAL A 76 2.93 5.44 -4.83
CA VAL A 76 3.49 5.02 -6.12
C VAL A 76 4.43 6.09 -6.70
N GLU A 77 3.98 7.34 -6.77
CA GLU A 77 4.75 8.47 -7.32
C GLU A 77 5.99 8.82 -6.47
N SER A 78 6.00 8.44 -5.18
CA SER A 78 7.15 8.67 -4.32
C SER A 78 8.39 7.85 -4.72
N PHE A 79 8.23 6.76 -5.48
CA PHE A 79 9.36 6.02 -6.08
C PHE A 79 10.08 6.85 -7.14
N GLY A 80 9.34 7.51 -8.04
CA GLY A 80 9.91 8.35 -9.11
C GLY A 80 10.71 9.54 -8.59
N THR A 81 10.37 10.04 -7.40
CA THR A 81 11.06 11.16 -6.75
C THR A 81 12.08 10.73 -5.70
N LYS A 82 12.33 9.42 -5.54
CA LYS A 82 13.18 8.85 -4.47
C LYS A 82 12.79 9.32 -3.06
N LYS A 83 11.50 9.62 -2.88
CA LYS A 83 10.87 9.89 -1.60
C LYS A 83 10.40 8.60 -0.92
N ALA A 84 10.34 7.48 -1.64
CA ALA A 84 10.30 6.14 -1.06
C ALA A 84 11.52 5.33 -1.54
N ASP A 85 12.12 4.59 -0.60
CA ASP A 85 13.06 3.51 -0.87
C ASP A 85 12.36 2.15 -0.79
N ILE A 86 11.41 2.02 0.14
CA ILE A 86 10.62 0.83 0.41
C ILE A 86 9.15 1.24 0.55
N ALA A 87 8.22 0.40 0.11
CA ALA A 87 6.82 0.59 0.46
C ALA A 87 6.08 -0.73 0.65
N ALA A 88 5.07 -0.73 1.53
CA ALA A 88 4.01 -1.73 1.51
C ALA A 88 2.89 -1.21 0.61
N LEU A 89 2.72 -1.80 -0.58
CA LEU A 89 1.75 -1.38 -1.59
C LEU A 89 0.63 -2.40 -1.71
N ASN A 90 -0.55 -1.97 -2.17
CA ASN A 90 -1.53 -2.90 -2.70
C ASN A 90 -1.07 -3.45 -4.06
N SER A 91 -1.65 -4.59 -4.47
CA SER A 91 -1.23 -5.31 -5.69
C SER A 91 -1.26 -4.45 -6.97
N PHE A 92 -2.24 -3.56 -7.12
CA PHE A 92 -2.29 -2.63 -8.26
C PHE A 92 -1.24 -1.52 -8.16
N GLY A 93 -1.08 -0.91 -6.99
CA GLY A 93 -0.06 0.11 -6.76
C GLY A 93 1.35 -0.42 -7.04
N TYR A 94 1.62 -1.69 -6.72
CA TYR A 94 2.86 -2.36 -7.11
C TYR A 94 3.05 -2.41 -8.61
N LEU A 95 2.05 -2.86 -9.38
CA LEU A 95 2.16 -2.91 -10.84
C LEU A 95 2.44 -1.52 -11.43
N MET A 96 1.80 -0.46 -10.91
CA MET A 96 2.11 0.92 -11.31
C MET A 96 3.56 1.32 -10.99
N ALA A 97 4.04 1.00 -9.78
CA ALA A 97 5.41 1.33 -9.37
C ALA A 97 6.46 0.50 -10.14
N HIS A 98 6.16 -0.76 -10.44
CA HIS A 98 7.00 -1.64 -11.24
C HIS A 98 7.10 -1.14 -12.68
N ASP A 99 5.97 -0.91 -13.34
CA ASP A 99 5.93 -0.56 -14.75
C ASP A 99 6.53 0.85 -14.99
N LYS A 100 6.29 1.81 -14.08
CA LYS A 100 6.77 3.20 -14.25
C LYS A 100 8.19 3.42 -13.72
N TYR A 101 8.56 2.78 -12.62
CA TYR A 101 9.80 3.08 -11.89
C TYR A 101 10.72 1.88 -11.69
N GLY A 102 10.31 0.69 -12.13
CA GLY A 102 11.04 -0.55 -11.94
C GLY A 102 11.11 -0.98 -10.48
N ALA A 103 10.14 -0.59 -9.64
CA ALA A 103 10.06 -1.08 -8.27
C ALA A 103 9.95 -2.62 -8.24
N GLU A 104 10.56 -3.23 -7.24
CA GLU A 104 10.73 -4.68 -7.17
C GLU A 104 10.03 -5.24 -5.93
N ALA A 105 9.07 -6.14 -6.12
CA ALA A 105 8.52 -6.91 -5.01
C ALA A 105 9.57 -7.89 -4.46
N ARG A 106 9.68 -7.97 -3.14
CA ARG A 106 10.58 -8.91 -2.44
C ARG A 106 9.85 -9.79 -1.44
N LEU A 107 8.84 -9.24 -0.77
CA LEU A 107 7.97 -9.98 0.15
C LEU A 107 6.51 -9.79 -0.26
N VAL A 108 5.70 -10.80 0.00
CA VAL A 108 4.23 -10.71 0.01
C VAL A 108 3.75 -10.97 1.42
N VAL A 109 2.73 -10.23 1.85
CA VAL A 109 2.12 -10.43 3.16
C VAL A 109 1.18 -11.65 3.14
N LEU A 110 1.21 -12.42 4.21
CA LEU A 110 0.26 -13.49 4.47
C LEU A 110 -0.73 -13.03 5.53
N ARG A 111 -2.01 -13.31 5.31
CA ARG A 111 -3.07 -13.16 6.32
C ARG A 111 -3.67 -14.54 6.57
N HIS A 112 -3.54 -15.04 7.79
CA HIS A 112 -4.08 -16.34 8.21
C HIS A 112 -3.60 -17.49 7.30
N GLY A 113 -2.30 -17.49 6.99
CA GLY A 113 -1.66 -18.48 6.11
C GLY A 113 -1.91 -18.30 4.61
N SER A 114 -2.72 -17.32 4.20
CA SER A 114 -3.06 -17.08 2.80
C SER A 114 -2.25 -15.93 2.19
N ALA A 115 -1.64 -16.19 1.04
CA ALA A 115 -1.00 -15.18 0.17
C ALA A 115 -1.99 -14.50 -0.79
N THR A 116 -3.28 -14.81 -0.66
CA THR A 116 -4.36 -14.24 -1.46
C THR A 116 -5.48 -13.72 -0.57
N TYR A 117 -6.26 -12.77 -1.09
CA TYR A 117 -7.43 -12.20 -0.44
C TYR A 117 -8.50 -11.87 -1.49
N GLN A 118 -9.69 -11.46 -1.07
CA GLN A 118 -10.79 -11.16 -2.01
C GLN A 118 -11.27 -9.72 -1.86
N SER A 119 -11.93 -9.20 -2.90
CA SER A 119 -12.80 -8.04 -2.78
C SER A 119 -14.16 -8.47 -2.25
N GLN A 120 -14.81 -7.61 -1.47
CA GLN A 120 -16.20 -7.79 -1.04
C GLN A 120 -17.04 -6.57 -1.33
N PHE A 121 -18.28 -6.78 -1.73
CA PHE A 121 -19.34 -5.80 -1.56
C PHE A 121 -20.01 -6.01 -0.20
N ILE A 122 -20.30 -4.92 0.51
CA ILE A 122 -21.02 -4.92 1.78
C ILE A 122 -22.23 -4.00 1.70
N VAL A 123 -23.27 -4.37 2.44
CA VAL A 123 -24.52 -3.61 2.58
C VAL A 123 -25.02 -3.70 4.01
N LYS A 124 -25.95 -2.83 4.39
CA LYS A 124 -26.67 -3.01 5.66
C LYS A 124 -27.43 -4.34 5.67
N ASN A 125 -27.49 -4.98 6.82
CA ASN A 125 -28.12 -6.28 6.97
C ASN A 125 -29.63 -6.23 6.63
N ASP A 126 -30.30 -5.17 7.08
CA ASP A 126 -31.72 -4.85 6.85
C ASP A 126 -32.02 -4.25 5.46
N SER A 127 -31.00 -4.06 4.62
CA SER A 127 -31.17 -3.56 3.25
C SER A 127 -32.03 -4.49 2.38
N SER A 128 -32.77 -3.89 1.45
CA SER A 128 -33.47 -4.59 0.37
C SER A 128 -32.53 -5.14 -0.71
N ILE A 129 -31.25 -4.77 -0.70
CA ILE A 129 -30.21 -5.28 -1.62
C ILE A 129 -29.84 -6.71 -1.21
N LYS A 130 -30.14 -7.68 -2.07
CA LYS A 130 -29.91 -9.12 -1.83
C LYS A 130 -28.96 -9.76 -2.84
N LYS A 131 -28.73 -9.13 -3.99
CA LYS A 131 -27.78 -9.56 -5.02
C LYS A 131 -27.10 -8.36 -5.69
N LEU A 132 -26.04 -8.60 -6.44
CA LEU A 132 -25.28 -7.55 -7.12
C LEU A 132 -26.16 -6.67 -8.03
N GLU A 133 -27.13 -7.26 -8.72
CA GLU A 133 -27.99 -6.53 -9.66
C GLU A 133 -28.83 -5.45 -8.96
N ASP A 134 -29.11 -5.61 -7.66
CA ASP A 134 -29.84 -4.63 -6.86
C ASP A 134 -29.00 -3.38 -6.51
N LEU A 135 -27.70 -3.38 -6.84
CA LEU A 135 -26.81 -2.20 -6.73
C LEU A 135 -27.09 -1.15 -7.84
N GLY A 136 -27.86 -1.51 -8.87
CA GLY A 136 -28.31 -0.58 -9.89
C GLY A 136 -29.08 0.59 -9.29
N GLY A 137 -28.69 1.82 -9.63
CA GLY A 137 -29.31 3.03 -9.12
C GLY A 137 -29.02 3.32 -7.64
N LYS A 138 -28.05 2.64 -7.02
CA LYS A 138 -27.65 2.84 -5.61
C LYS A 138 -26.45 3.77 -5.46
N LYS A 139 -26.26 4.30 -4.25
CA LYS A 139 -25.07 5.03 -3.84
C LYS A 139 -24.03 4.05 -3.28
N ILE A 140 -22.85 4.01 -3.89
CA ILE A 140 -21.78 3.07 -3.52
C ILE A 140 -20.54 3.82 -3.03
N ALA A 141 -20.02 3.44 -1.87
CA ALA A 141 -18.72 3.91 -1.39
C ALA A 141 -17.58 2.98 -1.84
N PHE A 142 -16.55 3.57 -2.42
CA PHE A 142 -15.28 2.94 -2.74
C PHE A 142 -14.17 3.48 -1.85
N VAL A 143 -13.02 2.82 -1.87
CA VAL A 143 -11.85 3.18 -1.05
C VAL A 143 -11.07 4.30 -1.73
N ASP A 144 -10.00 3.97 -2.45
CA ASP A 144 -9.15 4.89 -3.20
C ASP A 144 -9.25 4.54 -4.71
N PRO A 145 -9.11 5.52 -5.62
CA PRO A 145 -9.12 5.28 -7.07
C PRO A 145 -8.11 4.24 -7.59
N SER A 146 -7.07 3.93 -6.81
CA SER A 146 -6.06 2.91 -7.10
C SER A 146 -6.13 1.70 -6.15
N SER A 147 -7.21 1.57 -5.38
CA SER A 147 -7.46 0.38 -4.55
C SER A 147 -7.85 -0.82 -5.42
N THR A 148 -7.11 -1.93 -5.29
CA THR A 148 -7.38 -3.16 -6.04
C THR A 148 -8.75 -3.74 -5.66
N SER A 149 -8.96 -4.04 -4.37
CA SER A 149 -10.18 -4.66 -3.84
C SER A 149 -11.30 -3.67 -3.53
N GLY A 150 -10.96 -2.42 -3.21
CA GLY A 150 -11.91 -1.40 -2.81
C GLY A 150 -12.44 -0.54 -3.96
N TYR A 151 -11.96 -0.74 -5.19
CA TYR A 151 -12.44 0.00 -6.36
C TYR A 151 -12.30 -0.75 -7.68
N LEU A 152 -11.09 -1.16 -8.09
CA LEU A 152 -10.85 -1.66 -9.45
C LEU A 152 -11.58 -2.98 -9.74
N LEU A 153 -11.46 -3.97 -8.85
CA LEU A 153 -12.24 -5.20 -8.92
C LEU A 153 -13.76 -4.94 -8.85
N PRO A 154 -14.27 -4.19 -7.86
CA PRO A 154 -15.68 -3.80 -7.81
C PRO A 154 -16.20 -3.17 -9.11
N MET A 155 -15.47 -2.21 -9.66
CA MET A 155 -15.85 -1.52 -10.90
C MET A 155 -15.85 -2.45 -12.11
N LYS A 156 -14.92 -3.41 -12.18
CA LYS A 156 -14.97 -4.47 -13.18
C LYS A 156 -16.25 -5.28 -13.05
N THR A 157 -16.56 -5.75 -11.84
CA THR A 157 -17.75 -6.56 -11.57
C THR A 157 -19.02 -5.83 -11.99
N LEU A 158 -19.14 -4.54 -11.64
CA LEU A 158 -20.28 -3.71 -12.04
C LEU A 158 -20.36 -3.55 -13.56
N LYS A 159 -19.23 -3.26 -14.23
CA LYS A 159 -19.16 -3.09 -15.69
C LYS A 159 -19.55 -4.37 -16.44
N ASP A 160 -19.00 -5.52 -16.05
CA ASP A 160 -19.25 -6.80 -16.70
C ASP A 160 -20.73 -7.22 -16.57
N LYS A 161 -21.33 -6.92 -15.42
CA LYS A 161 -22.76 -7.18 -15.15
C LYS A 161 -23.69 -6.08 -15.64
N LYS A 162 -23.16 -5.01 -16.26
CA LYS A 162 -23.93 -3.84 -16.72
C LYS A 162 -24.77 -3.20 -15.61
N ILE A 163 -24.22 -3.15 -14.40
CA ILE A 163 -24.84 -2.53 -13.24
C ILE A 163 -24.33 -1.10 -13.14
N GLU A 164 -25.25 -0.14 -13.19
CA GLU A 164 -24.93 1.29 -13.12
C GLU A 164 -25.36 1.86 -11.77
N PRO A 165 -24.41 2.23 -10.88
CA PRO A 165 -24.73 2.96 -9.65
C PRO A 165 -25.31 4.34 -9.98
N LYS A 166 -26.17 4.86 -9.11
CA LYS A 166 -26.65 6.26 -9.20
C LYS A 166 -25.55 7.25 -8.85
N GLU A 167 -24.75 6.92 -7.85
CA GLU A 167 -23.68 7.77 -7.32
C GLU A 167 -22.56 6.90 -6.77
N THR A 168 -21.32 7.31 -6.98
CA THR A 168 -20.13 6.66 -6.41
C THR A 168 -19.29 7.69 -5.68
N ILE A 169 -18.81 7.36 -4.48
CA ILE A 169 -17.94 8.24 -3.69
C ILE A 169 -16.65 7.50 -3.29
N PHE A 170 -15.55 8.23 -3.17
CA PHE A 170 -14.31 7.70 -2.59
C PHE A 170 -14.20 8.10 -1.12
N SER A 171 -14.01 7.11 -0.27
CA SER A 171 -13.87 7.28 1.19
C SER A 171 -12.42 7.10 1.67
N MET A 172 -11.49 6.90 0.73
CA MET A 172 -10.04 6.78 0.85
C MET A 172 -9.51 5.57 1.62
N LYS A 173 -10.23 5.09 2.65
CA LYS A 173 -9.81 4.00 3.53
C LYS A 173 -10.94 3.01 3.81
N HIS A 174 -10.57 1.77 4.13
CA HIS A 174 -11.51 0.65 4.27
C HIS A 174 -12.48 0.83 5.45
N ASP A 175 -11.99 1.31 6.58
CA ASP A 175 -12.77 1.64 7.78
C ASP A 175 -13.81 2.74 7.51
N SER A 176 -13.48 3.75 6.69
CA SER A 176 -14.45 4.78 6.28
C SER A 176 -15.56 4.23 5.39
N VAL A 177 -15.24 3.31 4.46
CA VAL A 177 -16.28 2.65 3.65
C VAL A 177 -17.24 1.85 4.53
N VAL A 178 -16.71 1.03 5.45
CA VAL A 178 -17.54 0.26 6.39
C VAL A 178 -18.40 1.18 7.24
N THR A 179 -17.82 2.25 7.80
CA THR A 179 -18.53 3.23 8.62
C THR A 179 -19.71 3.85 7.87
N LYS A 180 -19.52 4.26 6.62
CA LYS A 180 -20.58 4.87 5.82
C LYS A 180 -21.73 3.91 5.52
N VAL A 181 -21.43 2.64 5.25
CA VAL A 181 -22.45 1.60 5.08
C VAL A 181 -23.18 1.35 6.40
N TYR A 182 -22.44 1.23 7.50
CA TYR A 182 -23.01 1.03 8.83
C TYR A 182 -24.00 2.16 9.20
N LEU A 183 -23.59 3.42 9.01
CA LEU A 183 -24.39 4.62 9.28
C LEU A 183 -25.53 4.84 8.26
N GLY A 184 -25.54 4.11 7.14
CA GLY A 184 -26.54 4.29 6.08
C GLY A 184 -26.35 5.57 5.25
N GLU A 185 -25.14 6.15 5.25
CA GLU A 185 -24.79 7.28 4.38
C GLU A 185 -24.68 6.88 2.91
N VAL A 186 -24.47 5.57 2.67
CA VAL A 186 -24.44 4.93 1.36
C VAL A 186 -25.22 3.61 1.42
N ASP A 187 -25.72 3.16 0.28
CA ASP A 187 -26.49 1.91 0.18
C ASP A 187 -25.59 0.67 0.22
N ALA A 188 -24.37 0.80 -0.32
CA ALA A 188 -23.38 -0.27 -0.38
C ALA A 188 -21.94 0.29 -0.32
N GLY A 189 -20.98 -0.60 -0.05
CA GLY A 189 -19.56 -0.27 -0.09
C GLY A 189 -18.74 -1.43 -0.64
N ALA A 190 -17.57 -1.15 -1.18
CA ALA A 190 -16.63 -2.19 -1.60
C ALA A 190 -15.31 -2.11 -0.83
N THR A 191 -14.81 -3.26 -0.38
CA THR A 191 -13.67 -3.35 0.54
C THR A 191 -12.96 -4.71 0.42
N PHE A 192 -12.04 -5.05 1.34
CA PHE A 192 -11.36 -6.35 1.35
C PHE A 192 -12.09 -7.39 2.19
N TYR A 193 -11.94 -8.65 1.80
CA TYR A 193 -12.33 -9.84 2.55
C TYR A 193 -11.11 -10.71 2.86
N SER A 194 -11.11 -11.27 4.06
CA SER A 194 -10.27 -12.41 4.44
C SER A 194 -11.15 -13.38 5.25
N PRO A 195 -10.99 -14.70 5.07
CA PRO A 195 -11.78 -15.68 5.81
C PRO A 195 -11.66 -15.49 7.33
N PRO A 196 -12.75 -15.73 8.09
CA PRO A 196 -12.70 -15.66 9.54
C PRO A 196 -11.72 -16.68 10.11
N THR A 197 -11.05 -16.31 11.20
CA THR A 197 -10.11 -17.16 11.93
C THR A 197 -10.55 -17.26 13.38
N ASP A 198 -10.59 -18.47 13.94
CA ASP A 198 -11.04 -18.75 15.31
C ASP A 198 -12.41 -18.14 15.64
N GLY A 199 -13.33 -18.18 14.67
CA GLY A 199 -14.68 -17.61 14.80
C GLY A 199 -14.73 -16.08 14.82
N LYS A 200 -13.61 -15.40 14.53
CA LYS A 200 -13.53 -13.93 14.46
C LYS A 200 -13.47 -13.47 13.02
N MET A 201 -14.20 -12.41 12.73
CA MET A 201 -14.22 -11.75 11.44
C MET A 201 -12.87 -11.06 11.15
N GLU A 202 -12.30 -11.35 9.99
CA GLU A 202 -10.98 -10.88 9.57
C GLU A 202 -11.02 -9.96 8.34
N ASP A 203 -12.23 -9.65 7.84
CA ASP A 203 -12.48 -8.67 6.78
C ASP A 203 -12.50 -7.23 7.29
N ALA A 204 -12.67 -6.26 6.39
CA ALA A 204 -12.62 -4.84 6.70
C ALA A 204 -13.59 -4.37 7.79
N ARG A 205 -14.70 -5.07 8.03
CA ARG A 205 -15.64 -4.73 9.10
C ARG A 205 -14.97 -4.77 10.48
N ARG A 206 -13.89 -5.55 10.66
CA ARG A 206 -13.15 -5.62 11.94
C ARG A 206 -12.51 -4.29 12.32
N LEU A 207 -12.20 -3.45 11.33
CA LEU A 207 -11.45 -2.20 11.52
C LEU A 207 -12.23 -1.16 12.32
N VAL A 208 -13.55 -1.33 12.43
CA VAL A 208 -14.42 -0.39 13.13
C VAL A 208 -15.04 -0.98 14.40
N LEU A 209 -14.63 -2.17 14.84
CA LEU A 209 -15.22 -2.85 16.00
C LEU A 209 -15.13 -2.04 17.28
N THR A 210 -14.07 -1.25 17.46
CA THR A 210 -13.92 -0.37 18.62
C THR A 210 -15.00 0.71 18.65
N GLN A 211 -15.40 1.24 17.49
CA GLN A 211 -16.40 2.30 17.37
C GLN A 211 -17.82 1.73 17.26
N TYR A 212 -17.98 0.59 16.60
CA TYR A 212 -19.24 -0.08 16.29
C TYR A 212 -19.14 -1.57 16.63
N PRO A 213 -19.26 -1.97 17.91
CA PRO A 213 -19.14 -3.37 18.33
C PRO A 213 -20.18 -4.31 17.70
N ASP A 214 -21.31 -3.77 17.24
CA ASP A 214 -22.40 -4.51 16.60
C ASP A 214 -22.32 -4.52 15.06
N VAL A 215 -21.23 -4.00 14.46
CA VAL A 215 -21.05 -3.89 12.99
C VAL A 215 -21.30 -5.22 12.26
N GLU A 216 -20.89 -6.34 12.84
CA GLU A 216 -21.08 -7.67 12.25
C GLU A 216 -22.56 -8.03 12.08
N SER A 217 -23.42 -7.59 13.00
CA SER A 217 -24.88 -7.78 12.93
C SER A 217 -25.58 -6.78 12.02
N LYS A 218 -24.99 -5.60 11.82
CA LYS A 218 -25.57 -4.47 11.07
C LYS A 218 -25.12 -4.42 9.61
N VAL A 219 -23.98 -4.99 9.28
CA VAL A 219 -23.39 -4.95 7.94
C VAL A 219 -23.03 -6.37 7.50
N LYS A 220 -23.59 -6.78 6.36
CA LYS A 220 -23.37 -8.10 5.77
C LYS A 220 -22.57 -7.99 4.48
N ILE A 221 -21.90 -9.09 4.13
CA ILE A 221 -21.28 -9.29 2.82
C ILE A 221 -22.41 -9.60 1.82
N LEU A 222 -22.40 -8.91 0.69
CA LEU A 222 -23.31 -9.13 -0.43
C LEU A 222 -22.73 -10.12 -1.43
N ASP A 223 -21.45 -9.95 -1.76
CA ASP A 223 -20.75 -10.71 -2.81
C ASP A 223 -19.24 -10.68 -2.58
N LEU A 224 -18.54 -11.70 -3.09
CA LEU A 224 -17.09 -11.84 -3.02
C LEU A 224 -16.51 -12.05 -4.42
N SER A 225 -15.37 -11.43 -4.73
CA SER A 225 -14.63 -11.70 -5.96
C SER A 225 -13.87 -13.03 -5.90
N ASP A 226 -13.31 -13.45 -7.03
CA ASP A 226 -12.21 -14.43 -7.02
C ASP A 226 -11.02 -13.93 -6.19
N PRO A 227 -10.20 -14.83 -5.61
CA PRO A 227 -9.00 -14.45 -4.88
C PRO A 227 -7.97 -13.74 -5.77
N ILE A 228 -7.30 -12.74 -5.20
CA ILE A 228 -6.17 -12.03 -5.81
C ILE A 228 -4.93 -12.08 -4.91
N PRO A 229 -3.71 -11.99 -5.49
CA PRO A 229 -2.47 -11.90 -4.74
C PRO A 229 -2.50 -10.76 -3.71
N ASN A 230 -1.94 -11.03 -2.55
CA ASN A 230 -1.88 -10.08 -1.44
C ASN A 230 -0.77 -9.03 -1.63
N ASP A 231 -0.76 -8.06 -0.74
CA ASP A 231 0.04 -6.84 -0.79
C ASP A 231 1.56 -7.14 -0.74
N PRO A 232 2.36 -6.64 -1.70
CA PRO A 232 3.81 -6.75 -1.61
C PRO A 232 4.45 -5.69 -0.72
N ILE A 233 5.59 -6.05 -0.13
CA ILE A 233 6.64 -5.10 0.27
C ILE A 233 7.63 -4.98 -0.88
N VAL A 234 7.75 -3.76 -1.38
CA VAL A 234 8.48 -3.41 -2.60
C VAL A 234 9.66 -2.52 -2.29
N PHE A 235 10.71 -2.64 -3.10
CA PHE A 235 11.94 -1.87 -2.99
C PHE A 235 12.16 -1.09 -4.28
N ARG A 236 12.70 0.13 -4.21
CA ARG A 236 13.06 0.86 -5.43
C ARG A 236 14.18 0.13 -6.18
N LYS A 237 14.16 0.24 -7.51
CA LYS A 237 15.06 -0.46 -8.43
C LYS A 237 16.55 -0.33 -8.05
N ASP A 238 16.99 0.91 -7.84
CA ASP A 238 18.39 1.29 -7.64
C ASP A 238 18.84 1.24 -6.17
N MET A 239 18.09 0.57 -5.28
CA MET A 239 18.56 0.28 -3.93
C MET A 239 19.60 -0.85 -3.97
N PRO A 240 20.73 -0.75 -3.25
CA PRO A 240 21.75 -1.81 -3.25
C PRO A 240 21.18 -3.17 -2.83
N GLU A 241 21.54 -4.25 -3.54
CA GLU A 241 20.97 -5.59 -3.32
C GLU A 241 21.29 -6.16 -1.93
N ASP A 242 22.47 -5.86 -1.39
CA ASP A 242 22.86 -6.23 -0.03
C ASP A 242 21.97 -5.55 1.01
N MET A 243 21.58 -4.29 0.79
CA MET A 243 20.60 -3.59 1.61
C MET A 243 19.22 -4.21 1.48
N LYS A 244 18.73 -4.47 0.25
CA LYS A 244 17.41 -5.12 0.01
C LYS A 244 17.34 -6.47 0.75
N LYS A 245 18.39 -7.30 0.61
CA LYS A 245 18.50 -8.61 1.27
C LYS A 245 18.51 -8.47 2.80
N LYS A 246 19.37 -7.60 3.35
CA LYS A 246 19.49 -7.40 4.81
C LYS A 246 18.15 -7.00 5.43
N ILE A 247 17.43 -6.10 4.77
CA ILE A 247 16.14 -5.60 5.27
C ILE A 247 15.06 -6.69 5.15
N THR A 248 15.04 -7.43 4.04
CA THR A 248 14.14 -8.58 3.86
C THR A 248 14.36 -9.62 4.96
N ASP A 249 15.61 -10.00 5.24
CA ASP A 249 15.95 -10.96 6.30
C ASP A 249 15.50 -10.46 7.69
N VAL A 250 15.64 -9.15 7.96
CA VAL A 250 15.21 -8.56 9.24
C VAL A 250 13.70 -8.50 9.37
N LEU A 251 12.96 -8.18 8.30
CA LEU A 251 11.49 -8.20 8.31
C LEU A 251 10.94 -9.61 8.57
N MET A 252 11.52 -10.62 7.92
CA MET A 252 11.15 -12.04 8.14
C MET A 252 11.42 -12.49 9.59
N LYS A 253 12.55 -12.05 10.17
CA LYS A 253 12.85 -12.30 11.59
C LYS A 253 11.87 -11.57 12.51
N PHE A 254 11.56 -10.31 12.20
CA PHE A 254 10.68 -9.52 13.04
C PHE A 254 9.30 -10.15 13.13
N ILE A 255 8.69 -10.50 11.99
CA ILE A 255 7.34 -11.08 12.01
C ILE A 255 7.27 -12.44 12.72
N SER A 256 8.41 -13.10 12.95
CA SER A 256 8.47 -14.32 13.74
C SER A 256 8.44 -14.08 15.26
N THR A 257 8.72 -12.87 15.74
CA THR A 257 8.66 -12.50 17.17
C THR A 257 7.25 -12.12 17.60
N ASP A 258 6.95 -12.18 18.91
CA ASP A 258 5.63 -11.80 19.43
C ASP A 258 5.32 -10.31 19.20
N ASP A 259 6.35 -9.46 19.35
CA ASP A 259 6.26 -8.02 19.07
C ASP A 259 5.99 -7.75 17.59
N GLY A 260 6.68 -8.46 16.69
CA GLY A 260 6.43 -8.32 15.25
C GLY A 260 5.06 -8.82 14.86
N LYS A 261 4.65 -10.02 15.30
CA LYS A 261 3.29 -10.53 15.05
C LYS A 261 2.23 -9.53 15.45
N ARG A 262 2.37 -8.90 16.62
CA ARG A 262 1.47 -7.84 17.08
C ARG A 262 1.52 -6.62 16.16
N ALA A 263 2.70 -6.04 15.91
CA ALA A 263 2.83 -4.84 15.10
C ALA A 263 2.26 -5.01 13.67
N PHE A 264 2.61 -6.12 12.99
CA PHE A 264 2.11 -6.44 11.65
C PHE A 264 0.59 -6.69 11.63
N ARG A 265 0.06 -7.38 12.64
CA ARG A 265 -1.37 -7.65 12.78
C ARG A 265 -2.18 -6.38 13.03
N GLU A 266 -1.72 -5.51 13.92
CA GLU A 266 -2.43 -4.27 14.24
C GLU A 266 -2.40 -3.28 13.06
N MET A 267 -1.28 -3.17 12.34
CA MET A 267 -1.20 -2.29 11.17
C MET A 267 -2.10 -2.74 10.02
N TYR A 268 -1.98 -4.00 9.59
CA TYR A 268 -2.60 -4.47 8.33
C TYR A 268 -3.19 -5.88 8.39
N GLY A 269 -3.37 -6.44 9.59
CA GLY A 269 -3.83 -7.82 9.77
C GLY A 269 -2.85 -8.87 9.24
N VAL A 270 -1.58 -8.50 9.09
CA VAL A 270 -0.55 -9.38 8.52
C VAL A 270 -0.08 -10.34 9.60
N THR A 271 -0.07 -11.63 9.29
CA THR A 271 0.29 -12.70 10.22
C THR A 271 1.64 -13.32 9.91
N ASP A 272 2.08 -13.26 8.65
CA ASP A 272 3.37 -13.79 8.21
C ASP A 272 3.83 -13.11 6.91
N LEU A 273 5.07 -13.36 6.50
CA LEU A 273 5.68 -12.84 5.27
C LEU A 273 6.26 -14.00 4.45
N LYS A 274 6.19 -13.89 3.14
CA LYS A 274 6.80 -14.85 2.21
C LYS A 274 7.58 -14.12 1.14
N VAL A 275 8.70 -14.68 0.68
CA VAL A 275 9.41 -14.16 -0.51
C VAL A 275 8.49 -14.25 -1.73
N THR A 276 8.49 -13.19 -2.55
CA THR A 276 7.66 -13.09 -3.75
C THR A 276 8.47 -12.56 -4.94
N THR A 277 7.89 -12.64 -6.13
CA THR A 277 8.45 -12.11 -7.38
C THR A 277 7.36 -11.42 -8.20
N ASP A 278 7.74 -10.68 -9.26
CA ASP A 278 6.77 -10.01 -10.14
C ASP A 278 5.77 -10.99 -10.77
N ALA A 279 6.18 -12.23 -11.05
CA ALA A 279 5.35 -13.25 -11.68
C ALA A 279 4.07 -13.58 -10.86
N GLU A 280 4.13 -13.44 -9.53
CA GLU A 280 2.98 -13.67 -8.64
C GLU A 280 1.85 -12.65 -8.86
N TYR A 281 2.13 -11.52 -9.51
CA TYR A 281 1.17 -10.44 -9.76
C TYR A 281 0.53 -10.49 -11.15
N GLU A 282 0.84 -11.51 -11.96
CA GLU A 282 0.24 -11.74 -13.28
C GLU A 282 -1.31 -11.82 -13.27
N PRO A 283 -1.98 -12.45 -12.27
CA PRO A 283 -3.44 -12.40 -12.19
C PRO A 283 -4.00 -10.98 -12.10
N VAL A 284 -3.28 -10.07 -11.44
CA VAL A 284 -3.68 -8.66 -11.33
C VAL A 284 -3.41 -7.92 -12.65
N ARG A 285 -2.34 -8.24 -13.38
CA ARG A 285 -2.11 -7.69 -14.74
C ARG A 285 -3.26 -8.05 -15.68
N LYS A 286 -3.68 -9.32 -15.70
CA LYS A 286 -4.83 -9.79 -16.51
C LYS A 286 -6.12 -9.07 -16.15
N LEU A 287 -6.35 -8.84 -14.86
CA LEU A 287 -7.49 -8.06 -14.38
C LEU A 287 -7.50 -6.65 -15.00
N LEU A 288 -6.37 -5.94 -14.98
CA LEU A 288 -6.29 -4.58 -15.54
C LEU A 288 -6.62 -4.56 -17.03
N THR A 289 -5.98 -5.44 -17.81
CA THR A 289 -6.23 -5.54 -19.25
C THR A 289 -7.71 -5.71 -19.55
N SER A 290 -8.42 -6.54 -18.77
CA SER A 290 -9.84 -6.81 -18.98
C SER A 290 -10.78 -5.63 -18.72
N ILE A 291 -10.41 -4.66 -17.88
CA ILE A 291 -11.19 -3.42 -17.70
C ILE A 291 -10.89 -2.35 -18.74
N GLY A 292 -10.02 -2.65 -19.71
CA GLY A 292 -9.54 -1.69 -20.70
C GLY A 292 -8.69 -0.60 -20.06
N LYS A 293 -8.03 -0.91 -18.95
CA LYS A 293 -7.10 -0.02 -18.29
C LYS A 293 -5.72 -0.65 -18.19
N SER A 294 -4.69 0.15 -18.34
CA SER A 294 -3.33 -0.18 -17.94
C SER A 294 -3.01 0.54 -16.63
N ALA A 295 -1.94 0.13 -15.95
CA ALA A 295 -1.37 0.92 -14.85
C ALA A 295 -1.10 2.37 -15.29
N GLN A 296 -0.71 2.56 -16.56
CA GLN A 296 -0.44 3.85 -17.18
C GLN A 296 -1.64 4.80 -17.25
N ASP A 297 -2.86 4.28 -17.36
CA ASP A 297 -4.07 5.11 -17.48
C ASP A 297 -4.43 5.85 -16.18
N PHE A 298 -3.84 5.43 -15.05
CA PHE A 298 -3.98 6.09 -13.76
C PHE A 298 -2.80 7.03 -13.45
N LEU A 299 -1.82 7.11 -14.35
CA LEU A 299 -0.60 7.93 -14.21
C LEU A 299 -0.73 9.28 -14.95
N VAL A 300 -1.84 9.52 -15.65
CA VAL A 300 -2.13 10.75 -16.40
C VAL A 300 -3.30 11.49 -15.76
N LYS A 301 -3.05 12.13 -14.60
CA LYS A 301 -3.80 13.31 -14.12
C LYS A 301 -2.87 14.21 -13.32
#